data_AF-A0A7J4TJ31-F1
#
_entry.id   AF-A0A7J4TJ31-F1
#
_cell.length_a   1.000
_cell.length_b   1.000
_cell.length_c   1.000
_cell.angle_alpha   90.00
_cell.angle_beta   90.00
_cell.angle_gamma   90.00
#
_symmetry.space_group_name_H-M   'P 1'
#
loop_
_entity.id
_entity.type
_entity.pdbx_description
1 polymer ?
#
loop_
_entity_poly.entity_id
_entity_poly.type
_entity_poly.pdbx_seq_one_letter_code
_entity_poly.pdbx_strand_id
1 'polypeptide(L)' 'MTNDKEESLKRKYEEEALDRKAKAGIQADISTAPLKMVKHYVRKKPLINQVVCVKCGKIFKTNRKTKLCFSCERKKK' A
#
# COMPACT_ATOMS: atom_id res chain seq x y z
N MET A 1 -53.01 16.92 7.71
CA MET A 1 -52.88 15.77 6.79
C MET A 1 -52.03 16.03 5.55
N THR A 2 -51.51 17.23 5.33
CA THR A 2 -50.55 17.56 4.25
C THR A 2 -49.09 17.44 4.71
N ASN A 3 -48.79 17.86 5.95
CA ASN A 3 -47.46 17.75 6.56
C ASN A 3 -46.94 16.30 6.66
N ASP A 4 -47.79 15.34 7.02
CA ASP A 4 -47.40 13.92 7.16
C ASP A 4 -46.93 13.29 5.84
N LYS A 5 -47.54 13.70 4.72
CA LYS A 5 -47.18 13.21 3.39
C LYS A 5 -45.84 13.79 2.94
N GLU A 6 -45.62 15.08 3.19
CA GLU A 6 -44.37 15.75 2.86
C GLU A 6 -43.18 15.18 3.65
N GLU A 7 -43.39 14.91 4.95
CA GLU A 7 -42.39 14.29 5.80
C GLU A 7 -42.07 12.85 5.35
N SER A 8 -43.08 12.08 4.95
CA SER A 8 -42.88 10.73 4.40
C SER A 8 -42.09 10.73 3.07
N LEU A 9 -42.31 11.74 2.22
CA LEU A 9 -41.59 11.91 0.96
C LEU A 9 -40.12 12.28 1.21
N LYS A 10 -39.88 13.16 2.19
CA LYS A 10 -38.54 13.57 2.57
C LYS A 10 -37.71 12.40 3.11
N ARG A 11 -38.29 11.57 3.98
CA ARG A 11 -37.64 10.35 4.49
C ARG A 11 -37.30 9.37 3.37
N LYS A 12 -38.19 9.16 2.39
CA LYS A 12 -37.91 8.30 1.23
C LYS A 12 -36.75 8.81 0.38
N TYR A 13 -36.68 10.13 0.17
CA TYR A 13 -35.58 10.75 -0.56
C TYR A 13 -34.24 10.61 0.18
N GLU A 14 -34.25 10.76 1.50
CA GLU A 14 -33.06 10.58 2.35
C GLU A 14 -32.58 9.11 2.34
N GLU A 15 -33.50 8.15 2.43
CA GLU A 15 -33.20 6.72 2.34
C GLU A 15 -32.61 6.35 0.97
N GLU A 16 -33.20 6.83 -0.12
CA GLU A 16 -32.69 6.59 -1.47
C GLU A 16 -31.30 7.22 -1.69
N ALA A 17 -31.05 8.40 -1.10
CA ALA A 17 -29.74 9.04 -1.14
C ALA A 17 -28.68 8.24 -0.39
N LEU A 18 -29.03 7.60 0.73
CA LEU A 18 -28.14 6.70 1.47
C LEU A 18 -27.83 5.43 0.68
N ASP A 19 -28.84 4.81 0.05
CA ASP A 19 -28.66 3.63 -0.80
C ASP A 19 -27.74 3.91 -2.00
N ARG A 20 -27.93 5.06 -2.67
CA ARG A 20 -27.03 5.50 -3.77
C ARG A 20 -25.59 5.69 -3.30
N LYS A 21 -25.37 6.29 -2.13
CA LYS A 21 -24.02 6.45 -1.55
C LYS A 21 -23.38 5.10 -1.22
N ALA A 22 -24.14 4.18 -0.64
CA ALA A 22 -23.66 2.83 -0.33
C ALA A 22 -23.25 2.07 -1.60
N LYS A 23 -24.09 2.09 -2.64
CA LYS A 23 -23.78 1.47 -3.95
C LYS A 23 -22.55 2.08 -4.62
N ALA A 24 -22.41 3.41 -4.60
CA ALA A 24 -21.25 4.09 -5.13
C ALA A 24 -19.96 3.70 -4.40
N GLY A 25 -20.01 3.55 -3.06
CA GLY A 25 -18.90 3.06 -2.26
C GLY A 25 -18.48 1.64 -2.65
N ILE A 26 -19.45 0.73 -2.79
CA ILE A 26 -19.21 -0.66 -3.20
C ILE A 26 -18.53 -0.71 -4.59
N GLN A 27 -19.00 0.09 -5.55
CA GLN A 27 -18.42 0.14 -6.91
C GLN A 27 -17.00 0.72 -6.90
N ALA A 28 -16.73 1.75 -6.09
CA ALA A 28 -15.40 2.31 -5.91
C ALA A 28 -14.42 1.30 -5.27
N ASP A 29 -14.87 0.51 -4.29
CA ASP A 29 -14.02 -0.51 -3.68
C ASP A 29 -13.72 -1.68 -4.62
N ILE A 30 -14.71 -2.15 -5.40
CA ILE A 30 -14.51 -3.22 -6.39
C ILE A 30 -13.50 -2.78 -7.47
N SER A 31 -13.59 -1.54 -7.96
CA SER A 31 -12.66 -1.02 -8.97
C SER A 31 -11.24 -0.79 -8.44
N THR A 32 -11.07 -0.52 -7.15
CA THR A 32 -9.75 -0.27 -6.54
C THR A 32 -9.11 -1.51 -5.91
N ALA A 33 -9.88 -2.55 -5.59
CA ALA A 33 -9.36 -3.81 -5.04
C ALA A 33 -8.26 -4.46 -5.90
N PRO A 34 -8.39 -4.56 -7.25
CA PRO A 34 -7.33 -5.07 -8.10
C PRO A 34 -6.03 -4.24 -8.01
N LEU A 35 -6.15 -2.91 -7.96
CA LEU A 35 -4.99 -2.00 -7.84
C LEU A 35 -4.27 -2.14 -6.50
N LYS A 36 -5.04 -2.29 -5.40
CA LYS A 36 -4.50 -2.54 -4.06
C LYS A 36 -3.69 -3.85 -4.06
N MET A 37 -4.22 -4.92 -4.68
CA MET A 37 -3.53 -6.21 -4.80
C MET A 37 -2.24 -6.12 -5.62
N VAL A 38 -2.25 -5.43 -6.77
CA VAL A 38 -1.05 -5.23 -7.61
C VAL A 38 0.05 -4.48 -6.85
N LYS A 39 -0.29 -3.45 -6.07
CA LYS A 39 0.68 -2.70 -5.27
C LYS A 39 1.43 -3.59 -4.25
N HIS A 40 0.77 -4.59 -3.69
CA HIS A 40 1.39 -5.54 -2.76
C HIS A 40 2.19 -6.65 -3.44
N TYR A 41 1.78 -7.10 -4.64
CA TYR A 41 2.53 -8.08 -5.42
C TYR A 41 3.83 -7.50 -6.00
N VAL A 42 3.87 -6.22 -6.32
CA VAL A 42 5.11 -5.53 -6.72
C VAL A 42 5.92 -5.14 -5.46
N ARG A 43 6.31 -6.14 -4.67
CA ARG A 43 7.39 -5.97 -3.68
C ARG A 43 8.67 -5.68 -4.45
N LYS A 44 8.95 -4.39 -4.66
CA LYS A 44 10.20 -3.92 -5.28
C LYS A 44 11.37 -4.56 -4.52
N LYS A 45 12.25 -5.27 -5.23
CA LYS A 45 13.48 -5.81 -4.64
C LYS A 45 14.19 -4.66 -3.91
N PRO A 46 14.62 -4.84 -2.65
CA PRO A 46 15.28 -3.76 -1.93
C PRO A 46 16.53 -3.34 -2.70
N LEU A 47 16.68 -2.03 -2.93
CA LEU A 47 17.86 -1.46 -3.60
C LEU A 47 19.16 -1.69 -2.81
N ILE A 48 19.04 -1.98 -1.51
CA ILE A 48 20.16 -2.17 -0.61
C ILE A 48 20.07 -3.58 -0.05
N ASN A 49 21.08 -4.39 -0.32
CA ASN A 49 21.20 -5.75 0.18
C ASN A 49 22.02 -5.76 1.47
N GLN A 50 21.67 -6.68 2.38
CA GLN A 50 22.46 -6.97 3.56
C GLN A 50 23.43 -8.11 3.22
N VAL A 51 24.73 -7.88 3.42
CA VAL A 51 25.80 -8.82 3.05
C VAL A 51 26.72 -9.02 4.25
N VAL A 52 27.25 -10.23 4.42
CA VAL A 52 28.24 -10.57 5.45
C VAL A 52 29.63 -10.48 4.83
N CYS A 53 30.54 -9.75 5.47
CA CYS A 53 31.92 -9.65 5.04
C CYS A 53 32.66 -10.98 5.27
N VAL A 54 33.23 -11.56 4.21
CA VAL A 54 33.99 -12.82 4.30
C VAL A 54 35.25 -12.69 5.17
N LYS A 55 35.86 -11.49 5.23
CA LYS A 55 37.14 -11.28 5.94
C LYS A 55 36.97 -11.02 7.45
N CYS A 56 35.88 -10.36 7.86
CA CYS A 56 35.72 -9.94 9.26
C CYS A 56 34.36 -10.29 9.87
N GLY A 57 33.49 -11.01 9.16
CA GLY A 57 32.17 -11.43 9.64
C GLY A 57 31.16 -10.30 9.85
N LYS A 58 31.55 -9.03 9.66
CA LYS A 58 30.64 -7.89 9.85
C LYS A 58 29.51 -7.91 8.83
N ILE A 59 28.29 -7.73 9.30
CA ILE A 59 27.10 -7.55 8.48
C ILE A 59 27.02 -6.08 8.07
N PHE A 60 26.92 -5.80 6.78
CA PHE A 60 26.83 -4.44 6.26
C PHE A 60 25.79 -4.35 5.15
N LYS A 61 25.28 -3.14 4.94
CA LYS A 61 24.29 -2.83 3.91
C LYS A 61 24.99 -2.20 2.71
N THR A 62 24.77 -2.74 1.52
CA THR A 62 25.37 -2.23 0.29
C THR A 62 24.48 -2.50 -0.92
N ASN A 63 24.51 -1.61 -1.90
CA ASN A 63 23.96 -1.85 -3.24
C ASN A 63 25.02 -2.48 -4.17
N ARG A 64 26.31 -2.44 -3.78
CA ARG A 64 27.40 -3.01 -4.58
C ARG A 64 27.43 -4.54 -4.46
N LYS A 65 27.75 -5.24 -5.54
CA LYS A 65 28.03 -6.68 -5.54
C LYS A 65 29.43 -6.95 -4.97
N THR A 66 29.60 -6.78 -3.66
CA THR A 66 30.87 -7.06 -2.95
C THR A 66 30.64 -7.99 -1.76
N LYS A 67 31.64 -8.85 -1.50
CA LYS A 67 31.67 -9.77 -0.35
C LYS A 67 32.54 -9.24 0.80
N LEU A 68 33.08 -8.02 0.65
CA LEU A 68 33.96 -7.38 1.63
C LEU A 68 33.33 -6.08 2.11
N CYS A 69 33.47 -5.80 3.41
CA CYS A 69 33.05 -4.51 3.95
C CYS A 69 34.02 -3.40 3.54
N PHE A 70 33.55 -2.15 3.60
CA PHE A 70 34.34 -0.96 3.24
C PHE A 70 35.69 -0.88 3.99
N SER A 71 35.74 -1.30 5.25
CA SER A 71 36.98 -1.32 6.03
C SER A 71 38.00 -2.32 5.49
N CYS A 72 37.54 -3.49 5.03
CA CYS A 72 38.40 -4.52 4.45
C CYS A 72 38.83 -4.18 3.03
N GLU A 73 37.96 -3.51 2.25
CA GLU A 73 38.31 -3.00 0.91
C GLU A 73 39.35 -1.88 1.00
N ARG A 74 39.21 -0.92 1.93
CA ARG A 74 40.16 0.19 2.09
C ARG A 74 41.55 -0.25 2.53
N LYS A 75 41.69 -1.38 3.24
CA LYS A 75 43.00 -1.94 3.64
C LYS A 75 43.74 -2.68 2.52
N LYS A 76 43.11 -2.92 1.37
CA LYS A 76 43.75 -3.51 0.18
C LYS A 76 44.31 -2.46 -0.78
N LYS A 77 43.99 -1.19 -0.55
CA LYS A 77 44.38 -0.06 -1.39
C LYS A 77 45.51 0.69 -0.70
#